data_AF-A0A6L6J6I0-F1
#
_entry.id   AF-A0A6L6J6I0-F1
#
_cell.length_a   1.000
_cell.length_b   1.000
_cell.length_c   1.000
_cell.angle_alpha   90.00
_cell.angle_beta   90.00
_cell.angle_gamma   90.00
#
_symmetry.space_group_name_H-M   'P 1'
#
loop_
_entity.id
_entity.type
_entity.pdbx_description
1 polymer ?
#
loop_
_entity_poly.entity_id
_entity_poly.type
_entity_poly.pdbx_seq_one_letter_code
_entity_poly.pdbx_strand_id
1 'polypeptide(L)'
;MARKIALTFLRGWSRYNAGEIAGFDADQAEALIDQGIAEKAPDQPEAGDRVIASILIDPRDTDAFKEASAEIERAAQDLIDREADLAAREADLEARALDLDRREAALKVDPVAAPTEPAEVVDADGVVTEAKAEPAATGKAVLPKQGR
;
A
#
# COMPACT_ATOMS: atom_id res chain seq x y z
N MET A 1 -26.03 -30.21 29.22
CA MET A 1 -24.91 -30.98 28.65
C MET A 1 -24.80 -32.28 29.43
N ALA A 2 -24.71 -33.43 28.77
CA ALA A 2 -24.62 -34.72 29.46
C ALA A 2 -23.23 -34.87 30.10
N ARG A 3 -23.20 -35.29 31.38
CA ARG A 3 -21.96 -35.51 32.13
C ARG A 3 -21.26 -36.74 31.55
N LYS A 4 -20.03 -36.57 31.05
CA LYS A 4 -19.19 -37.68 30.60
C LYS A 4 -18.40 -38.25 31.79
N ILE A 5 -18.31 -39.56 31.87
CA ILE A 5 -17.53 -40.32 32.87
C ILE A 5 -16.50 -41.16 32.10
N ALA A 6 -15.24 -41.05 32.50
CA ALA A 6 -14.18 -41.91 31.99
C ALA A 6 -14.22 -43.28 32.68
N LEU A 7 -14.19 -44.34 31.89
CA LEU A 7 -14.18 -45.72 32.35
C LEU A 7 -12.94 -46.44 31.85
N THR A 8 -12.34 -47.27 32.72
CA THR A 8 -11.29 -48.23 32.38
C THR A 8 -11.92 -49.60 32.16
N PHE A 9 -11.72 -50.21 30.99
CA PHE A 9 -12.28 -51.52 30.68
C PHE A 9 -11.53 -52.64 31.40
N LEU A 10 -12.23 -53.49 32.15
CA LEU A 10 -11.63 -54.65 32.83
C LEU A 10 -11.42 -55.83 31.88
N ARG A 11 -12.21 -55.89 30.80
CA ARG A 11 -12.16 -56.91 29.75
C ARG A 11 -12.50 -56.31 28.40
N GLY A 12 -12.15 -57.00 27.32
CA GLY A 12 -12.53 -56.60 25.98
C GLY A 12 -14.05 -56.48 25.83
N TRP A 13 -14.51 -55.32 25.37
CA TRP A 13 -15.93 -55.03 25.14
C TRP A 13 -16.12 -54.13 23.93
N SER A 14 -16.92 -54.60 22.97
CA SER A 14 -17.11 -53.93 21.68
C SER A 14 -15.77 -53.71 20.97
N ARG A 15 -15.42 -52.45 20.68
CA ARG A 15 -14.16 -52.02 20.07
C ARG A 15 -13.04 -51.73 21.07
N TYR A 16 -13.31 -51.88 22.37
CA TYR A 16 -12.37 -51.52 23.44
C TYR A 16 -11.71 -52.76 24.03
N ASN A 17 -10.41 -52.66 24.32
CA ASN A 17 -9.63 -53.73 24.95
C ASN A 17 -9.54 -53.55 26.48
N ALA A 18 -9.16 -54.62 27.17
CA ALA A 18 -8.88 -54.55 28.61
C ALA A 18 -7.74 -53.55 28.89
N GLY A 19 -7.94 -52.67 29.86
CA GLY A 19 -7.04 -51.58 30.23
C GLY A 19 -7.23 -50.28 29.45
N GLU A 20 -8.05 -50.25 28.39
CA GLU A 20 -8.33 -49.02 27.65
C GLU A 20 -9.29 -48.10 28.44
N ILE A 21 -9.12 -46.78 28.25
CA ILE A 21 -9.96 -45.75 28.88
C ILE A 21 -10.84 -45.08 27.82
N ALA A 22 -12.14 -44.98 28.07
CA ALA A 22 -13.07 -44.26 27.21
C ALA A 22 -14.13 -43.47 28.00
N GLY A 23 -14.59 -42.36 27.41
CA GLY A 23 -15.62 -41.51 27.99
C GLY A 23 -17.02 -41.87 27.51
N PHE A 24 -17.93 -42.12 28.45
CA PHE A 24 -19.35 -42.41 28.18
C PHE A 24 -20.26 -41.43 28.91
N ASP A 25 -21.52 -41.34 28.50
CA ASP A 25 -22.54 -40.63 29.28
C ASP A 25 -22.78 -41.35 30.61
N ALA A 26 -23.18 -40.61 31.64
CA ALA A 26 -23.34 -41.12 33.00
C ALA A 26 -24.21 -42.40 33.05
N ASP A 27 -25.36 -42.41 32.38
CA ASP A 27 -26.29 -43.55 32.38
C ASP A 27 -25.65 -44.80 31.75
N GLN A 28 -24.91 -44.63 30.65
CA GLN A 28 -24.22 -45.73 29.99
C GLN A 28 -23.01 -46.21 30.80
N ALA A 29 -22.32 -45.29 31.46
CA ALA A 29 -21.18 -45.61 32.29
C ALA A 29 -21.59 -46.44 33.51
N GLU A 30 -22.69 -46.07 34.17
CA GLU A 30 -23.27 -46.84 35.29
C GLU A 30 -23.66 -48.26 34.84
N ALA A 31 -24.34 -48.40 33.70
CA ALA A 31 -24.69 -49.71 33.17
C ALA A 31 -23.47 -50.61 32.90
N LEU A 32 -22.35 -50.04 32.44
CA LEU A 32 -21.11 -50.80 32.19
C LEU A 32 -20.39 -51.21 33.48
N ILE A 33 -20.49 -50.38 34.52
CA ILE A 33 -19.97 -50.69 35.86
C ILE A 33 -20.80 -51.79 36.52
N ASP A 34 -22.13 -51.69 36.46
CA ASP A 34 -23.04 -52.68 37.04
C ASP A 34 -22.89 -54.06 36.38
N GLN A 35 -22.55 -54.08 35.09
CA GLN A 35 -22.25 -55.32 34.35
C GLN A 35 -20.85 -55.87 34.62
N GLY A 36 -20.03 -55.20 35.43
CA GLY A 36 -18.64 -55.60 35.73
C GLY A 36 -17.74 -55.60 34.50
N ILE A 37 -18.05 -54.78 33.49
CA ILE A 37 -17.29 -54.69 32.25
C ILE A 37 -16.16 -53.67 32.37
N ALA A 38 -16.42 -52.58 33.09
CA ALA A 38 -15.50 -51.48 33.28
C ALA A 38 -15.61 -50.90 34.69
N GLU A 39 -14.59 -50.17 35.11
CA GLU A 39 -14.56 -49.42 36.37
C GLU A 39 -14.36 -47.93 36.10
N LYS A 40 -14.63 -47.08 37.08
CA LYS A 40 -14.34 -45.64 36.94
C LYS A 40 -12.84 -45.44 36.80
N ALA A 41 -12.42 -44.73 35.76
CA ALA A 41 -11.02 -44.39 35.58
C ALA A 41 -10.52 -43.54 36.76
N PRO A 42 -9.26 -43.72 37.19
CA PRO A 42 -8.68 -42.99 38.31
C PRO A 42 -8.65 -41.48 38.07
N ASP A 43 -8.41 -41.07 36.81
CA ASP A 43 -8.43 -39.68 36.39
C ASP A 43 -9.70 -39.39 35.60
N GLN A 44 -10.68 -38.75 36.25
CA GLN A 44 -11.87 -38.25 35.56
C GLN A 44 -11.52 -36.92 34.87
N PRO A 45 -11.85 -36.74 33.58
CA PRO A 45 -11.72 -35.44 32.95
C PRO A 45 -12.71 -34.47 33.62
N GLU A 46 -12.17 -33.51 34.39
CA GLU A 46 -12.91 -32.37 34.91
C GLU A 46 -13.65 -31.70 33.74
N ALA A 47 -14.99 -31.66 33.81
CA ALA A 47 -15.85 -31.18 32.72
C ALA A 47 -15.75 -29.66 32.47
N GLY A 48 -14.75 -28.98 33.04
CA GLY A 48 -14.71 -27.52 33.15
C GLY A 48 -13.56 -26.81 32.45
N ASP A 49 -12.41 -27.44 32.19
CA ASP A 49 -11.17 -26.65 32.07
C ASP A 49 -10.37 -26.88 30.78
N ARG A 50 -11.08 -27.09 29.67
CA ARG A 50 -10.55 -26.69 28.36
C ARG A 50 -11.08 -25.31 28.03
N VAL A 51 -10.69 -24.31 28.82
CA VAL A 51 -10.61 -22.95 28.31
C VAL A 51 -9.58 -23.00 27.20
N ILE A 52 -10.06 -23.09 25.96
CA ILE A 52 -9.22 -22.91 24.79
C ILE A 52 -8.70 -21.47 24.94
N ALA A 53 -7.43 -21.31 25.29
CA ALA A 53 -6.79 -20.00 25.52
C ALA A 53 -6.97 -19.04 24.32
N SER A 54 -7.36 -19.57 23.15
CA SER A 54 -7.72 -18.80 21.96
C SER A 54 -9.02 -17.99 22.07
N ILE A 55 -9.87 -18.19 23.08
CA ILE A 55 -11.13 -17.41 23.25
C ILE A 55 -10.89 -16.10 24.03
N LEU A 56 -9.80 -16.00 24.80
CA LEU A 56 -9.54 -14.86 25.70
C LEU A 56 -8.62 -13.78 25.14
N ILE A 57 -7.98 -14.02 23.99
CA ILE A 57 -7.12 -13.03 23.32
C ILE A 57 -7.94 -12.39 22.20
N ASP A 58 -8.25 -11.10 22.31
CA ASP A 58 -8.76 -10.34 21.16
C ASP A 58 -7.65 -10.36 20.10
N PRO A 59 -7.90 -10.88 18.88
CA PRO A 59 -6.89 -10.93 17.83
C PRO A 59 -6.32 -9.54 17.50
N ARG A 60 -7.04 -8.46 17.79
CA ARG A 60 -6.59 -7.08 17.61
C ARG A 60 -5.48 -6.65 18.57
N ASP A 61 -5.39 -7.32 19.72
CA ASP A 61 -4.37 -7.02 20.72
C ASP A 61 -3.04 -7.75 20.46
N THR A 62 -3.01 -8.67 19.51
CA THR A 62 -1.78 -9.35 19.10
C THR A 62 -0.81 -8.39 18.43
N ASP A 63 0.49 -8.57 18.70
CA ASP A 63 1.54 -7.73 18.10
C ASP A 63 1.53 -7.82 16.57
N ALA A 64 1.26 -9.01 16.02
CA ALA A 64 1.13 -9.23 14.58
C ALA A 64 -0.01 -8.41 13.96
N PHE A 65 -1.16 -8.27 14.64
CA PHE A 65 -2.26 -7.44 14.15
C PHE A 65 -1.89 -5.95 14.19
N LYS A 66 -1.24 -5.50 15.26
CA LYS A 66 -0.81 -4.10 15.42
C LYS A 66 0.22 -3.71 14.35
N GLU A 67 1.18 -4.59 14.07
CA GLU A 67 2.16 -4.40 13.01
C GLU A 67 1.50 -4.30 11.63
N ALA A 68 0.59 -5.22 11.31
CA ALA A 68 -0.16 -5.19 10.05
C ALA A 68 -1.01 -3.91 9.93
N SER A 69 -1.63 -3.46 11.02
CA SER A 69 -2.41 -2.20 11.04
C SER A 69 -1.51 -0.99 10.75
N ALA A 70 -0.34 -0.92 11.40
CA ALA A 70 0.61 0.17 11.19
C ALA A 70 1.20 0.17 9.76
N GLU A 71 1.40 -1.01 9.16
CA GLU A 71 1.82 -1.13 7.76
C GLU A 71 0.74 -0.62 6.81
N ILE A 72 -0.52 -0.97 7.03
CA ILE A 72 -1.66 -0.48 6.24
C ILE A 72 -1.78 1.04 6.35
N GLU A 73 -1.65 1.60 7.55
CA GLU A 73 -1.68 3.06 7.77
C GLU A 73 -0.53 3.76 7.03
N ARG A 74 0.68 3.21 7.07
CA ARG A 74 1.82 3.74 6.30
C ARG A 74 1.55 3.67 4.81
N ALA A 75 1.06 2.54 4.30
CA ALA A 75 0.74 2.38 2.89
C ALA A 75 -0.36 3.35 2.43
N ALA A 76 -1.35 3.62 3.29
CA ALA A 76 -2.39 4.60 3.01
C ALA A 76 -1.81 6.02 2.90
N GLN A 77 -0.91 6.40 3.81
CA GLN A 77 -0.23 7.69 3.74
C GLN A 77 0.64 7.83 2.48
N ASP A 78 1.40 6.78 2.14
CA ASP A 78 2.21 6.75 0.91
C ASP A 78 1.36 6.93 -0.35
N LEU A 79 0.13 6.38 -0.38
CA LEU A 79 -0.80 6.57 -1.49
C LEU A 79 -1.29 8.02 -1.57
N ILE A 80 -1.67 8.63 -0.44
CA ILE A 80 -2.09 10.04 -0.39
C ILE A 80 -0.98 10.95 -0.90
N ASP A 81 0.26 10.71 -0.48
CA ASP A 81 1.41 11.52 -0.91
C ASP A 81 1.64 11.38 -2.43
N ARG A 82 1.51 10.16 -2.97
CA ARG A 82 1.61 9.93 -4.43
C ARG A 82 0.48 10.58 -5.21
N GLU A 83 -0.73 10.59 -4.69
CA GLU A 83 -1.86 11.28 -5.31
C GLU A 83 -1.60 12.79 -5.39
N ALA A 84 -1.09 13.39 -4.31
CA ALA A 84 -0.69 14.80 -4.32
C ALA A 84 0.44 15.08 -5.33
N ASP A 85 1.43 14.20 -5.42
CA ASP A 85 2.55 14.33 -6.36
C ASP A 85 2.09 14.21 -7.82
N LEU A 86 1.13 13.30 -8.10
CA LEU A 86 0.52 13.15 -9.42
C LEU A 86 -0.30 14.38 -9.81
N ALA A 87 -1.13 14.90 -8.89
CA ALA A 87 -1.91 16.11 -9.13
C ALA A 87 -1.01 17.32 -9.45
N ALA A 88 0.14 17.44 -8.76
CA ALA A 88 1.12 18.48 -9.05
C ALA A 88 1.74 18.34 -10.45
N ARG A 89 2.04 17.10 -10.88
CA ARG A 89 2.56 16.83 -12.23
C ARG A 89 1.53 17.09 -13.31
N GLU A 90 0.27 16.77 -13.06
CA GLU A 90 -0.83 17.07 -13.97
C GLU A 90 -0.95 18.58 -14.22
N ALA A 91 -0.94 19.38 -13.15
CA ALA A 91 -0.97 20.84 -13.27
C ALA A 91 0.26 21.41 -14.02
N ASP A 92 1.46 20.88 -13.79
CA ASP A 92 2.66 21.28 -14.54
C ASP A 92 2.55 20.93 -16.04
N LEU A 93 2.03 19.74 -16.37
CA LEU A 93 1.82 19.33 -17.75
C LEU A 93 0.77 20.20 -18.45
N GLU A 94 -0.33 20.54 -17.78
CA GLU A 94 -1.34 21.46 -18.31
C GLU A 94 -0.75 22.85 -18.57
N ALA A 95 0.06 23.37 -17.64
CA ALA A 95 0.74 24.66 -17.82
C ALA A 95 1.68 24.64 -19.03
N ARG A 96 2.42 23.54 -19.23
CA ARG A 96 3.30 23.36 -20.39
C ARG A 96 2.53 23.23 -21.69
N ALA A 97 1.38 22.53 -21.68
CA ALA A 97 0.52 22.43 -22.85
C ALA A 97 0.03 23.81 -23.29
N LEU A 98 -0.43 24.64 -22.36
CA LEU A 98 -0.84 26.02 -22.64
C LEU A 98 0.30 26.90 -23.15
N ASP A 99 1.52 26.74 -22.63
CA ASP A 99 2.70 27.45 -23.13
C ASP A 99 3.05 27.02 -24.57
N LEU A 100 2.98 25.72 -24.87
CA LEU A 100 3.18 25.21 -26.23
C LEU A 100 2.13 25.75 -27.20
N ASP A 101 0.85 25.73 -26.83
CA ASP A 101 -0.23 26.28 -27.66
C ASP A 101 0.00 27.77 -27.99
N ARG A 102 0.46 28.56 -27.00
CA ARG A 102 0.81 29.97 -27.22
C ARG A 102 1.98 30.13 -28.18
N ARG A 103 3.03 29.32 -28.04
CA ARG A 103 4.20 29.36 -28.94
C ARG A 103 3.82 28.95 -30.35
N GLU A 104 2.99 27.92 -30.50
CA GLU A 104 2.46 27.52 -31.79
C GLU A 104 1.62 28.62 -32.43
N ALA A 105 0.75 29.29 -31.67
CA ALA A 105 -0.02 30.41 -32.17
C ALA A 105 0.89 31.56 -32.61
N ALA A 106 1.93 31.90 -31.83
CA ALA A 106 2.91 32.93 -32.20
C ALA A 106 3.65 32.57 -33.51
N LEU A 107 4.07 31.32 -33.66
CA LEU A 107 4.71 30.83 -34.90
C LEU A 107 3.76 30.85 -36.11
N LYS A 108 2.46 30.58 -35.91
CA LYS A 108 1.45 30.63 -36.98
C LYS A 108 1.08 32.06 -37.40
N VAL A 109 1.24 33.03 -36.50
CA VAL A 109 0.98 34.45 -36.77
C VAL A 109 2.13 35.10 -37.54
N ASP A 110 3.37 34.60 -37.41
CA ASP A 110 4.53 35.07 -38.16
C ASP A 110 4.99 34.10 -39.27
N PRO A 111 4.39 34.19 -40.47
CA PRO A 111 5.13 33.99 -41.71
C PRO A 111 5.37 35.29 -42.50
N VAL A 112 4.97 36.47 -42.00
CA VAL A 112 5.15 37.75 -42.73
C VAL A 112 5.62 38.88 -41.79
N ALA A 113 6.82 38.71 -41.28
CA ALA A 113 7.71 39.83 -41.01
C ALA A 113 9.12 39.41 -41.40
N ALA A 114 9.28 38.98 -42.66
CA ALA A 114 10.55 39.20 -43.31
C ALA A 114 10.87 40.69 -43.10
N PRO A 115 12.07 41.07 -42.61
CA PRO A 115 12.46 42.46 -42.63
C PRO A 115 12.27 42.89 -44.07
N THR A 116 11.34 43.81 -44.30
CA THR A 116 11.29 44.51 -45.57
C THR A 116 12.63 45.22 -45.62
N GLU A 117 13.58 44.62 -46.32
CA GLU A 117 14.81 45.31 -46.72
C GLU A 117 14.33 46.67 -47.24
N PRO A 118 14.81 47.79 -46.67
CA PRO A 118 14.40 49.09 -47.16
C PRO A 118 14.73 49.07 -48.65
N ALA A 119 13.68 49.19 -49.47
CA ALA A 119 13.81 49.25 -50.91
C ALA A 119 14.91 50.27 -51.22
N GLU A 120 16.00 49.77 -51.79
CA GLU A 120 17.11 50.57 -52.25
C GLU A 120 16.58 51.44 -53.39
N VAL A 121 16.15 52.65 -53.05
CA VAL A 121 15.82 53.67 -54.04
C VAL A 121 17.14 54.30 -54.45
N VAL A 122 17.71 53.76 -55.52
CA VAL A 122 18.81 54.40 -56.25
C VAL A 122 18.26 55.63 -56.97
N ASP A 123 18.49 56.80 -56.38
CA ASP A 123 18.39 58.07 -57.09
C ASP A 123 19.61 58.27 -57.99
N ALA A 124 19.39 58.90 -59.15
CA ALA A 124 20.29 58.97 -60.29
C ALA A 124 21.56 59.83 -60.14
N ASP A 125 22.05 60.07 -58.91
CA ASP A 125 23.22 60.95 -58.67
C ASP A 125 24.25 60.41 -57.65
N GLY A 126 24.26 59.11 -57.36
CA GLY A 126 25.47 58.39 -56.92
C GLY A 126 26.32 59.05 -55.82
N VAL A 127 25.73 59.40 -54.66
CA VAL A 127 26.49 59.85 -53.49
C VAL A 127 26.14 59.00 -52.27
N VAL A 128 27.13 58.21 -51.82
CA VAL A 128 27.15 57.52 -50.53
C VAL A 128 27.63 58.50 -49.46
N THR A 129 26.89 58.66 -48.37
CA THR A 129 27.41 59.26 -47.13
C THR A 129 27.25 58.29 -45.97
N GLU A 130 28.36 57.67 -45.57
CA GLU A 130 28.56 57.15 -44.21
C GLU A 130 28.91 58.30 -43.25
N ALA A 131 28.35 58.30 -42.04
CA ALA A 131 29.01 58.75 -40.80
C ALA A 131 28.09 58.43 -39.60
N LYS A 132 28.36 57.39 -38.80
CA LYS A 132 29.28 57.34 -37.64
C LYS A 132 28.67 57.87 -36.33
N ALA A 133 28.42 56.97 -35.36
CA ALA A 133 28.97 57.02 -33.99
C ALA A 133 28.51 55.82 -33.13
N GLU A 134 29.51 55.08 -32.63
CA GLU A 134 29.53 53.97 -31.64
C GLU A 134 29.56 54.56 -30.18
N PRO A 135 29.80 53.82 -29.07
CA PRO A 135 29.00 52.81 -28.32
C PRO A 135 28.86 53.11 -26.78
N ALA A 136 28.09 52.32 -26.02
CA ALA A 136 28.38 51.91 -24.61
C ALA A 136 27.31 50.91 -24.10
N ALA A 137 27.65 49.62 -23.92
CA ALA A 137 28.15 48.97 -22.69
C ALA A 137 27.04 48.20 -21.91
N THR A 138 26.94 46.87 -22.10
CA THR A 138 27.49 45.79 -21.24
C THR A 138 26.76 45.59 -19.91
N GLY A 139 25.96 44.51 -19.82
CA GLY A 139 25.47 43.91 -18.57
C GLY A 139 25.59 42.39 -18.65
N LYS A 140 26.54 41.81 -17.91
CA LYS A 140 27.00 40.41 -17.97
C LYS A 140 25.93 39.42 -17.51
N ALA A 141 25.64 38.42 -18.34
CA ALA A 141 25.00 37.17 -17.92
C ALA A 141 26.03 36.29 -17.20
N VAL A 142 25.78 35.99 -15.92
CA VAL A 142 26.58 35.06 -15.12
C VAL A 142 26.03 33.65 -15.35
N LEU A 143 26.78 32.80 -16.06
CA LEU A 143 26.48 31.37 -16.16
C LEU A 143 26.82 30.65 -14.83
N PRO A 144 25.99 29.72 -14.36
CA PRO A 144 26.27 28.94 -13.15
C PRO A 144 27.38 27.92 -13.40
N LYS A 145 28.33 27.82 -12.46
CA LYS A 145 29.40 26.82 -12.47
C LYS A 145 28.82 25.43 -12.20
N GLN A 146 28.96 24.52 -13.15
CA GLN A 146 28.74 23.10 -12.94
C GLN A 146 29.85 22.54 -12.03
N GLY A 147 29.43 21.88 -10.96
CA GLY A 147 30.30 21.27 -9.97
C GLY A 147 31.05 20.06 -10.51
N ARG A 148 32.18 19.76 -9.85
CA ARG A 148 32.90 18.51 -9.95
C ARG A 148 32.88 17.84 -8.59
#